data_AF-A0A3S2CH95-F1
#
_entry.id   AF-A0A3S2CH95-F1
#
_cell.length_a   1.000
_cell.length_b   1.000
_cell.length_c   1.000
_cell.angle_alpha   90.00
_cell.angle_beta   90.00
_cell.angle_gamma   90.00
#
_symmetry.space_group_name_H-M   'P 1'
#
loop_
_entity.id
_entity.type
_entity.pdbx_description
1 polymer ?
#
loop_
_entity_poly.entity_id
_entity_poly.type
_entity_poly.pdbx_seq_one_letter_code
_entity_poly.pdbx_strand_id
1 'polypeptide(L)'
;RHTFDWTIRSPRHIRDNLGVECVGELPHTSRRRESGRVDEVAKYPHSRYSDSLRKARTEISLAETSRPIKLLGLTAVSNDSSKSSVASNLATLYARSGLKTLVIDADVRRPTMTTRLLGPSGALDKPCQDPVRLNIVRAPGRPFDVLPSSVVDARRLLSPSNMEAFLLELTTRDLAASELAAYDIFI
;
A
#
# COMPACT_ATOMS: atom_id res chain seq x y z
N ARG A 1 -9.04 10.06 39.98
CA ARG A 1 -8.19 9.44 38.93
C ARG A 1 -8.90 9.67 37.60
N HIS A 2 -8.54 10.72 36.85
CA HIS A 2 -9.08 10.98 35.52
C HIS A 2 -8.23 10.24 34.50
N THR A 3 -8.75 9.15 33.94
CA THR A 3 -8.12 8.48 32.80
C THR A 3 -8.37 9.36 31.58
N PHE A 4 -7.32 9.99 31.06
CA PHE A 4 -7.41 10.74 29.79
C PHE A 4 -7.72 9.73 28.68
N ASP A 5 -8.91 9.84 28.11
CA ASP A 5 -9.37 9.04 26.98
C ASP A 5 -8.74 9.59 25.69
N TRP A 6 -7.70 8.92 25.19
CA TRP A 6 -6.98 9.29 23.96
C TRP A 6 -7.64 8.75 22.68
N THR A 7 -8.88 8.25 22.77
CA THR A 7 -9.58 7.68 21.61
C THR A 7 -9.92 8.74 20.59
N ILE A 8 -9.39 8.61 19.37
CA ILE A 8 -9.79 9.40 18.20
C ILE A 8 -11.18 8.92 17.73
N ARG A 9 -12.18 9.79 17.83
CA ARG A 9 -13.58 9.49 17.46
C ARG A 9 -14.09 10.28 16.26
N SER A 10 -13.33 11.28 15.82
CA SER A 10 -13.70 12.12 14.69
C SER A 10 -12.45 12.60 13.96
N PRO A 11 -12.56 12.93 12.66
CA PRO A 11 -11.49 13.58 11.91
C PRO A 11 -10.94 14.85 12.59
N ARG A 12 -11.79 15.62 13.28
CA ARG A 12 -11.37 16.84 13.99
C ARG A 12 -10.36 16.53 15.10
N HIS A 13 -10.56 15.42 15.83
CA HIS A 13 -9.63 15.01 16.88
C HIS A 13 -8.23 14.69 16.33
N ILE A 14 -8.10 14.29 15.06
CA ILE A 14 -6.79 14.05 14.44
C ILE A 14 -6.04 15.37 14.33
N ARG A 15 -6.70 16.41 13.82
CA ARG A 15 -6.08 17.74 13.74
C ARG A 15 -5.80 18.34 15.10
N ASP A 16 -6.79 18.31 15.99
CA ASP A 16 -6.70 18.97 17.30
C ASP A 16 -5.65 18.30 18.20
N ASN A 17 -5.46 16.98 18.11
CA ASN A 17 -4.54 16.25 18.97
C ASN A 17 -3.18 15.92 18.32
N LEU A 18 -3.12 15.76 16.99
CA LEU A 18 -1.91 15.34 16.28
C LEU A 18 -1.37 16.41 15.32
N GLY A 19 -2.09 17.50 15.09
CA GLY A 19 -1.65 18.60 14.21
C GLY A 19 -1.61 18.24 12.73
N VAL A 20 -2.24 17.14 12.31
CA VAL A 20 -2.26 16.68 10.91
C VAL A 20 -3.69 16.59 10.38
N GLU A 21 -3.84 16.80 9.07
CA GLU A 21 -5.14 16.74 8.41
C GLU A 21 -5.60 15.29 8.21
N CYS A 22 -6.91 15.08 8.33
CA CYS A 22 -7.53 13.79 8.05
C CYS A 22 -7.74 13.64 6.54
N VAL A 23 -6.97 12.76 5.93
CA VAL A 23 -7.03 12.48 4.47
C VAL A 23 -8.28 11.67 4.08
N GLY A 24 -8.89 10.96 5.03
CA GLY A 24 -10.13 10.24 4.78
C GLY A 24 -10.58 9.39 5.96
N GLU A 25 -11.88 9.11 5.99
CA GLU A 25 -12.51 8.24 6.97
C GLU A 25 -13.10 7.03 6.27
N LEU A 26 -12.78 5.83 6.73
CA LEU A 26 -13.34 4.59 6.22
C LEU A 26 -14.48 4.15 7.12
N PRO A 27 -15.63 3.71 6.56
CA PRO A 27 -16.78 3.34 7.37
C PRO A 27 -16.44 2.15 8.28
N HIS A 28 -16.87 2.25 9.53
CA HIS A 28 -16.83 1.12 10.47
C HIS A 28 -17.85 0.07 10.04
N THR A 29 -17.41 -0.98 9.35
CA THR A 29 -18.34 -2.04 8.93
C THR A 29 -18.40 -3.10 10.03
N SER A 30 -19.48 -3.15 10.79
CA SER A 30 -19.73 -4.19 11.82
C SER A 30 -19.73 -5.61 11.24
N ARG A 31 -19.90 -5.74 9.92
CA ARG A 31 -19.71 -7.00 9.19
C ARG A 31 -18.25 -7.10 8.74
N ARG A 32 -17.51 -8.09 9.25
CA ARG A 32 -16.21 -8.58 8.73
C ARG A 32 -16.13 -8.81 7.20
N ARG A 33 -17.24 -8.61 6.47
CA ARG A 33 -17.39 -8.89 5.04
C ARG A 33 -17.10 -7.68 4.14
N GLU A 34 -17.11 -6.44 4.64
CA GLU A 34 -16.99 -5.22 3.81
C GLU A 34 -15.71 -4.39 4.09
N SER A 35 -15.18 -4.38 5.33
CA SER A 35 -13.85 -3.81 5.62
C SER A 35 -12.86 -4.93 5.94
N GLY A 36 -11.67 -4.85 5.34
CA GLY A 36 -10.60 -5.83 5.55
C GLY A 36 -10.34 -6.75 4.36
N ARG A 37 -11.18 -6.74 3.32
CA ARG A 37 -10.88 -7.43 2.06
C ARG A 37 -9.87 -6.64 1.25
N VAL A 38 -8.90 -7.36 0.68
CA VAL A 38 -7.84 -6.79 -0.19
C VAL A 38 -8.34 -6.49 -1.61
N ASP A 39 -9.59 -6.82 -1.94
CA ASP A 39 -10.18 -6.71 -3.28
C ASP A 39 -11.59 -6.07 -3.27
N GLU A 40 -11.94 -5.35 -2.20
CA GLU A 40 -13.25 -4.72 -2.00
C GLU A 40 -13.61 -3.75 -3.14
N VAL A 41 -12.69 -2.86 -3.53
CA VAL A 41 -12.86 -1.91 -4.64
C VAL A 41 -13.04 -2.64 -5.98
N ALA A 42 -12.40 -3.79 -6.14
CA ALA A 42 -12.52 -4.56 -7.36
C ALA A 42 -13.90 -5.23 -7.46
N LYS A 43 -14.38 -5.84 -6.37
CA LYS A 43 -15.62 -6.62 -6.30
C LYS A 43 -16.88 -5.79 -6.09
N TYR A 44 -16.78 -4.75 -5.27
CA TYR A 44 -17.90 -3.90 -4.85
C TYR A 44 -17.56 -2.42 -5.10
N PRO A 45 -17.41 -2.01 -6.38
CA PRO A 45 -16.96 -0.66 -6.72
C PRO A 45 -17.86 0.44 -6.19
N HIS A 46 -19.15 0.17 -5.92
CA HIS A 46 -20.13 1.12 -5.39
C HIS A 46 -20.38 0.98 -3.87
N SER A 47 -19.54 0.24 -3.15
CA SER A 47 -19.67 0.16 -1.68
C SER A 47 -19.24 1.45 -1.01
N ARG A 48 -19.74 1.70 0.21
CA ARG A 48 -19.34 2.86 1.02
C ARG A 48 -17.84 2.89 1.28
N TYR A 49 -17.21 1.72 1.43
CA TYR A 49 -15.76 1.60 1.57
C TYR A 49 -15.05 2.08 0.31
N SER A 50 -15.49 1.61 -0.87
CA SER A 50 -14.92 1.99 -2.16
C SER A 50 -15.07 3.48 -2.46
N ASP A 51 -16.23 4.08 -2.14
CA ASP A 51 -16.44 5.52 -2.24
C ASP A 51 -15.49 6.31 -1.33
N SER A 52 -15.39 5.89 -0.07
CA SER A 52 -14.54 6.56 0.91
C SER A 52 -13.06 6.47 0.54
N LEU A 53 -12.63 5.32 0.02
CA LEU A 53 -11.24 5.15 -0.42
C LEU A 53 -10.93 5.93 -1.71
N ARG A 54 -11.91 6.07 -2.63
CA ARG A 54 -11.77 6.96 -3.79
C ARG A 54 -11.61 8.42 -3.37
N LYS A 55 -12.40 8.89 -2.40
CA LYS A 55 -12.25 10.24 -1.82
C LYS A 55 -10.86 10.41 -1.20
N ALA A 56 -10.43 9.47 -0.35
CA ALA A 56 -9.10 9.51 0.25
C ALA A 56 -7.98 9.57 -0.80
N ARG A 57 -8.09 8.78 -1.87
CA ARG A 57 -7.15 8.84 -3.00
C ARG A 57 -7.11 10.22 -3.66
N THR A 58 -8.27 10.84 -3.89
CA THR A 58 -8.35 12.20 -4.44
C THR A 58 -7.66 13.19 -3.53
N GLU A 59 -7.93 13.16 -2.22
CA GLU A 59 -7.26 14.02 -1.22
C GLU A 59 -5.74 13.81 -1.20
N ILE A 60 -5.28 12.55 -1.23
CA ILE A 60 -3.84 12.24 -1.37
C ILE A 60 -3.28 12.91 -2.62
N SER A 61 -3.97 12.77 -3.77
CA SER A 61 -3.49 13.34 -5.03
C SER A 61 -3.48 14.87 -5.04
N LEU A 62 -4.32 15.51 -4.21
CA LEU A 62 -4.40 16.97 -4.08
C LEU A 62 -3.39 17.53 -3.07
N ALA A 63 -2.91 16.71 -2.12
CA ALA A 63 -1.98 17.13 -1.07
C ALA A 63 -0.65 17.67 -1.62
N GLU A 64 -0.23 17.26 -2.82
CA GLU A 64 0.94 17.79 -3.50
C GLU A 64 0.60 18.35 -4.88
N THR A 65 0.38 19.67 -4.95
CA THR A 65 0.06 20.37 -6.19
C THR A 65 1.28 20.53 -7.11
N SER A 66 2.50 20.47 -6.55
CA SER A 66 3.73 20.78 -7.27
C SER A 66 4.35 19.59 -7.99
N ARG A 67 4.18 18.37 -7.45
CA ARG A 67 4.78 17.13 -7.96
C ARG A 67 3.83 15.96 -7.73
N PRO A 68 3.68 15.04 -8.71
CA PRO A 68 2.87 13.85 -8.50
C PRO A 68 3.48 12.98 -7.38
N ILE A 69 2.63 12.48 -6.49
CA ILE A 69 3.03 11.54 -5.44
C ILE A 69 3.48 10.23 -6.08
N LYS A 70 4.75 9.87 -5.86
CA LYS A 70 5.35 8.64 -6.37
C LYS A 70 5.47 7.55 -5.30
N LEU A 71 5.52 7.90 -4.02
CA LEU A 71 5.70 6.95 -2.92
C LEU A 71 4.68 7.27 -1.82
N LEU A 72 3.91 6.26 -1.41
CA LEU A 72 2.94 6.36 -0.32
C LEU A 72 3.26 5.30 0.74
N GLY A 73 3.87 5.70 1.86
CA GLY A 73 4.08 4.79 2.98
C GLY A 73 2.83 4.67 3.88
N LEU A 74 2.41 3.44 4.19
CA LEU A 74 1.28 3.19 5.11
C LEU A 74 1.75 2.62 6.45
N THR A 75 1.34 3.28 7.54
CA THR A 75 1.58 2.86 8.92
C THR A 75 0.26 2.85 9.71
N ALA A 76 0.24 2.18 10.86
CA ALA A 76 -0.95 2.10 11.70
C ALA A 76 -0.55 2.04 13.17
N VAL A 77 -1.39 2.66 13.98
CA VAL A 77 -1.22 2.78 15.45
C VAL A 77 -1.45 1.45 16.15
N SER A 78 -2.34 0.59 15.63
CA SER A 78 -2.56 -0.76 16.13
C SER A 78 -2.20 -1.82 15.09
N ASN A 79 -1.99 -3.05 15.58
CA ASN A 79 -1.68 -4.21 14.75
C ASN A 79 -2.90 -4.76 13.97
N ASP A 80 -4.04 -4.09 14.06
CA ASP A 80 -5.26 -4.55 13.40
C ASP A 80 -5.18 -4.34 11.89
N SER A 81 -5.47 -5.43 11.16
CA SER A 81 -5.09 -5.74 9.77
C SER A 81 -5.70 -4.88 8.64
N SER A 82 -6.04 -3.62 8.90
CA SER A 82 -6.68 -2.71 7.94
C SER A 82 -5.68 -2.14 6.91
N LYS A 83 -4.40 -1.96 7.29
CA LYS A 83 -3.34 -1.44 6.40
C LYS A 83 -3.26 -2.19 5.08
N SER A 84 -3.11 -3.52 5.13
CA SER A 84 -2.97 -4.33 3.92
C SER A 84 -4.20 -4.24 3.01
N SER A 85 -5.38 -4.11 3.61
CA SER A 85 -6.62 -3.94 2.84
C SER A 85 -6.66 -2.56 2.19
N VAL A 86 -6.32 -1.50 2.92
CA VAL A 86 -6.26 -0.13 2.40
C VAL A 86 -5.23 -0.03 1.26
N ALA A 87 -4.01 -0.52 1.48
CA ALA A 87 -2.93 -0.50 0.49
C ALA A 87 -3.30 -1.26 -0.79
N SER A 88 -3.85 -2.48 -0.69
CA SER A 88 -4.25 -3.27 -1.88
C SER A 88 -5.39 -2.62 -2.67
N ASN A 89 -6.37 -2.03 -1.98
CA ASN A 89 -7.47 -1.35 -2.65
C ASN A 89 -7.06 0.02 -3.24
N LEU A 90 -6.17 0.77 -2.58
CA LEU A 90 -5.56 1.97 -3.15
C LEU A 90 -4.74 1.63 -4.39
N ALA A 91 -3.95 0.56 -4.34
CA ALA A 91 -3.18 0.07 -5.48
C ALA A 91 -4.09 -0.28 -6.67
N THR A 92 -5.23 -0.93 -6.38
CA THR A 92 -6.26 -1.20 -7.39
C THR A 92 -6.80 0.07 -8.02
N LEU A 93 -7.07 1.11 -7.22
CA LEU A 93 -7.55 2.40 -7.73
C LEU A 93 -6.50 3.05 -8.63
N TYR A 94 -5.26 3.21 -8.16
CA TYR A 94 -4.18 3.84 -8.92
C TYR A 94 -3.88 3.10 -10.22
N ALA A 95 -3.83 1.76 -10.17
CA ALA A 95 -3.65 0.96 -11.36
C ALA A 95 -4.80 1.09 -12.37
N ARG A 96 -6.05 1.14 -11.90
CA ARG A 96 -7.22 1.35 -12.78
C ARG A 96 -7.28 2.73 -13.43
N SER A 97 -6.59 3.73 -12.88
CA SER A 97 -6.41 5.03 -13.54
C SER A 97 -5.23 5.08 -14.52
N GLY A 98 -4.60 3.94 -14.81
CA GLY A 98 -3.51 3.84 -15.79
C GLY A 98 -2.12 4.03 -15.21
N LEU A 99 -1.96 4.17 -13.89
CA LEU A 99 -0.63 4.27 -13.27
C LEU A 99 -0.04 2.88 -13.06
N LYS A 100 1.20 2.66 -13.50
CA LYS A 100 1.92 1.44 -13.18
C LYS A 100 2.24 1.45 -11.69
N THR A 101 1.60 0.54 -10.95
CA THR A 101 1.57 0.54 -9.48
C THR A 101 2.30 -0.68 -8.92
N LEU A 102 3.24 -0.46 -7.98
CA LEU A 102 3.92 -1.50 -7.21
C LEU A 102 3.53 -1.39 -5.74
N VAL A 103 3.14 -2.51 -5.14
CA VAL A 103 2.93 -2.64 -3.69
C VAL A 103 4.14 -3.33 -3.07
N ILE A 104 4.76 -2.74 -2.06
CA ILE A 104 5.91 -3.29 -1.33
C ILE A 104 5.45 -3.74 0.05
N ASP A 105 5.48 -5.05 0.33
CA ASP A 105 5.13 -5.54 1.67
C ASP A 105 6.29 -5.33 2.65
N ALA A 106 6.34 -4.15 3.26
CA ALA A 106 7.34 -3.77 4.23
C ALA A 106 7.15 -4.41 5.63
N ASP A 107 6.08 -5.17 5.87
CA ASP A 107 5.86 -5.86 7.16
C ASP A 107 6.50 -7.26 7.16
N VAL A 108 7.83 -7.28 7.21
CA VAL A 108 8.63 -8.53 7.22
C VAL A 108 8.36 -9.41 8.44
N ARG A 109 7.88 -8.82 9.54
CA ARG A 109 7.57 -9.57 10.78
C ARG A 109 6.23 -10.28 10.69
N ARG A 110 5.26 -9.68 10.00
CA ARG A 110 3.89 -10.21 9.84
C ARG A 110 3.42 -9.94 8.41
N PRO A 111 3.82 -10.78 7.44
CA PRO A 111 3.66 -10.53 6.00
C PRO A 111 2.22 -10.71 5.50
N THR A 112 1.30 -9.98 6.12
CA THR A 112 -0.15 -10.13 5.98
C THR A 112 -0.58 -9.78 4.56
N MET A 113 0.07 -8.80 3.94
CA MET A 113 -0.21 -8.43 2.55
C MET A 113 0.22 -9.56 1.61
N THR A 114 1.49 -9.99 1.72
CA THR A 114 2.05 -11.07 0.91
C THR A 114 1.17 -12.32 1.01
N THR A 115 0.83 -12.76 2.23
CA THR A 115 -0.04 -13.93 2.44
C THR A 115 -1.43 -13.74 1.84
N ARG A 116 -2.05 -12.55 1.96
CA ARG A 116 -3.40 -12.29 1.42
C ARG A 116 -3.43 -12.17 -0.10
N LEU A 117 -2.34 -11.73 -0.72
CA LEU A 117 -2.25 -11.50 -2.17
C LEU A 117 -1.73 -12.72 -2.93
N LEU A 118 -0.69 -13.38 -2.40
CA LEU A 118 0.04 -14.46 -3.07
C LEU A 118 -0.17 -15.84 -2.42
N GLY A 119 -0.82 -15.88 -1.25
CA GLY A 119 -1.00 -17.09 -0.47
C GLY A 119 0.16 -17.36 0.52
N PRO A 120 0.05 -18.40 1.36
CA PRO A 120 1.06 -18.71 2.38
C PRO A 120 2.44 -19.01 1.79
N SER A 121 2.51 -19.69 0.63
CA SER A 121 3.77 -20.03 -0.03
C SER A 121 4.56 -18.79 -0.41
N GLY A 122 3.91 -17.77 -1.01
CA GLY A 122 4.60 -16.53 -1.40
C GLY A 122 5.20 -15.73 -0.23
N ALA A 123 4.76 -15.97 1.01
CA ALA A 123 5.35 -15.37 2.21
C ALA A 123 6.52 -16.20 2.77
N LEU A 124 6.59 -17.48 2.45
CA LEU A 124 7.60 -18.43 2.94
C LEU A 124 8.67 -18.75 1.88
N ASP A 125 8.42 -18.41 0.62
CA ASP A 125 9.37 -18.62 -0.47
C ASP A 125 10.63 -17.81 -0.19
N LYS A 126 11.76 -18.53 -0.10
CA LYS A 126 13.07 -17.88 -0.05
C LYS A 126 13.26 -17.14 -1.36
N PRO A 127 13.56 -15.84 -1.33
CA PRO A 127 13.78 -15.09 -2.55
C PRO A 127 14.95 -15.70 -3.31
N CYS A 128 14.83 -15.71 -4.64
CA CYS A 128 15.93 -16.14 -5.48
C CYS A 128 17.10 -15.16 -5.26
N GLN A 129 18.35 -15.64 -5.40
CA GLN A 129 19.55 -14.78 -5.37
C GLN A 129 19.55 -13.74 -6.51
N ASP A 130 18.58 -13.84 -7.41
CA ASP A 130 18.27 -12.91 -8.47
C ASP A 130 17.97 -11.48 -7.98
N PRO A 131 18.31 -10.46 -8.78
CA PRO A 131 18.00 -9.06 -8.50
C PRO A 131 16.55 -8.83 -8.05
N VAL A 132 16.33 -7.83 -7.20
CA VAL A 132 15.00 -7.51 -6.62
C VAL A 132 13.92 -7.40 -7.71
N ARG A 133 14.27 -6.81 -8.85
CA ARG A 133 13.41 -6.67 -10.04
C ARG A 133 12.79 -7.98 -10.52
N LEU A 134 13.55 -9.07 -10.51
CA LEU A 134 13.08 -10.39 -10.97
C LEU A 134 12.14 -11.07 -9.96
N ASN A 135 12.07 -10.56 -8.73
CA ASN A 135 11.20 -11.07 -7.69
C ASN A 135 9.91 -10.24 -7.54
N ILE A 136 9.70 -9.23 -8.39
CA ILE A 136 8.42 -8.51 -8.48
C ILE A 136 7.44 -9.40 -9.22
N VAL A 137 6.28 -9.66 -8.61
CA VAL A 137 5.27 -10.56 -9.16
C VAL A 137 3.96 -9.83 -9.41
N ARG A 138 3.26 -10.23 -10.46
CA ARG A 138 1.90 -9.75 -10.71
C ARG A 138 0.97 -10.24 -9.59
N ALA A 139 0.22 -9.34 -8.96
CA ALA A 139 -0.77 -9.76 -7.98
C ALA A 139 -1.89 -10.57 -8.67
N PRO A 140 -2.18 -11.81 -8.24
CA PRO A 140 -3.20 -12.63 -8.87
C PRO A 140 -4.57 -11.94 -8.93
N GLY A 141 -5.16 -11.87 -10.12
CA GLY A 141 -6.46 -11.25 -10.38
C GLY A 141 -6.52 -9.75 -10.15
N ARG A 142 -5.37 -9.05 -10.06
CA ARG A 142 -5.31 -7.62 -9.72
C ARG A 142 -4.50 -6.82 -10.74
N PRO A 143 -4.78 -5.50 -10.84
CA PRO A 143 -4.16 -4.65 -11.86
C PRO A 143 -2.78 -4.08 -11.47
N PHE A 144 -2.18 -4.50 -10.34
CA PHE A 144 -0.90 -4.01 -9.84
C PHE A 144 0.10 -5.14 -9.54
N ASP A 145 1.36 -4.78 -9.34
CA ASP A 145 2.44 -5.72 -9.02
C ASP A 145 2.80 -5.65 -7.53
N VAL A 146 3.43 -6.70 -7.01
CA VAL A 146 3.78 -6.83 -5.59
C VAL A 146 5.23 -7.23 -5.46
N LEU A 147 5.94 -6.58 -4.54
CA LEU A 147 7.20 -7.06 -4.00
C LEU A 147 6.92 -7.77 -2.67
N PRO A 148 7.11 -9.10 -2.60
CA PRO A 148 6.89 -9.88 -1.39
C PRO A 148 7.80 -9.44 -0.23
N SER A 149 7.29 -9.54 0.98
CA SER A 149 8.01 -9.30 2.23
C SER A 149 9.27 -10.15 2.39
N SER A 150 9.28 -11.39 1.86
CA SER A 150 10.46 -12.27 1.90
C SER A 150 11.64 -11.66 1.13
N VAL A 151 11.36 -11.02 0.00
CA VAL A 151 12.37 -10.29 -0.79
C VAL A 151 12.83 -9.03 -0.07
N VAL A 152 11.88 -8.28 0.50
CA VAL A 152 12.16 -7.06 1.28
C VAL A 152 13.13 -7.37 2.43
N ASP A 153 12.90 -8.47 3.16
CA ASP A 153 13.73 -8.92 4.27
C ASP A 153 15.12 -9.37 3.79
N ALA A 154 15.19 -10.28 2.81
CA ALA A 154 16.45 -10.84 2.34
C ALA A 154 17.38 -9.77 1.73
N ARG A 155 16.81 -8.75 1.09
CA ARG A 155 17.53 -7.64 0.46
C ARG A 155 17.75 -6.46 1.41
N ARG A 156 17.29 -6.57 2.65
CA ARG A 156 17.37 -5.52 3.69
C ARG A 156 16.89 -4.17 3.16
N LEU A 157 15.79 -4.19 2.40
CA LEU A 157 15.27 -2.99 1.74
C LEU A 157 14.77 -1.96 2.75
N LEU A 158 14.48 -2.35 3.99
CA LEU A 158 14.11 -1.40 5.05
C LEU A 158 15.27 -0.50 5.51
N SER A 159 16.50 -0.74 5.05
CA SER A 159 17.59 0.23 5.23
C SER A 159 17.43 1.40 4.23
N PRO A 160 17.62 2.66 4.66
CA PRO A 160 17.38 3.82 3.80
C PRO A 160 18.15 3.78 2.47
N SER A 161 19.44 3.41 2.51
CA SER A 161 20.30 3.32 1.32
C SER A 161 19.80 2.27 0.32
N ASN A 162 19.35 1.11 0.80
CA ASN A 162 18.88 0.05 -0.09
C ASN A 162 17.51 0.40 -0.68
N MET A 163 16.62 1.01 0.11
CA MET A 163 15.33 1.47 -0.40
C MET A 163 15.51 2.55 -1.47
N GLU A 164 16.36 3.55 -1.21
CA GLU A 164 16.60 4.63 -2.15
C GLU A 164 17.18 4.13 -3.47
N ALA A 165 18.21 3.27 -3.40
CA ALA A 165 18.78 2.64 -4.60
C ALA A 165 17.73 1.85 -5.39
N PHE A 166 16.89 1.07 -4.69
CA PHE A 166 15.82 0.29 -5.30
C PHE A 166 14.72 1.15 -5.97
N LEU A 167 14.28 2.22 -5.31
CA LEU A 167 13.27 3.12 -5.86
C LEU A 167 13.81 3.92 -7.06
N LEU A 168 15.07 4.35 -7.02
CA LEU A 168 15.74 4.99 -8.15
C LEU A 168 15.81 4.03 -9.35
N GLU A 169 16.24 2.79 -9.09
CA GLU A 169 16.30 1.73 -10.09
C GLU A 169 14.92 1.49 -10.77
N LEU A 170 13.82 1.53 -10.03
CA LEU A 170 12.48 1.30 -10.58
C LEU A 170 11.79 2.53 -11.19
N THR A 171 12.35 3.72 -10.99
CA THR A 171 11.84 4.96 -11.58
C THR A 171 12.60 5.38 -12.83
N THR A 172 13.85 4.93 -12.99
CA THR A 172 14.63 5.16 -14.21
C THR A 172 14.03 4.40 -15.39
N ARG A 173 13.54 5.13 -16.40
CA ARG A 173 13.20 4.57 -17.70
C ARG A 173 14.49 4.37 -18.48
N ASP A 174 15.03 3.16 -18.45
CA ASP A 174 16.18 2.84 -19.29
C ASP A 174 15.70 2.62 -20.73
N LEU A 175 16.04 3.54 -21.63
CA LEU A 175 15.65 3.49 -23.04
C LEU A 175 16.34 2.34 -23.80
N ALA A 176 17.39 1.73 -23.22
CA ALA A 176 18.16 0.66 -23.84
C ALA A 176 17.78 -0.76 -23.36
N ALA A 177 17.04 -0.89 -22.27
CA ALA A 177 16.61 -2.18 -21.71
C ALA A 177 15.10 -2.38 -21.90
N SER A 178 14.74 -3.01 -23.01
CA SER A 178 13.38 -3.11 -23.56
C SER A 178 12.32 -3.87 -22.74
N GLU A 179 12.47 -4.16 -21.45
CA GLU A 179 11.53 -5.08 -20.76
C GLU A 179 10.94 -4.63 -19.42
N LEU A 180 11.35 -3.51 -18.81
CA LEU A 180 10.69 -3.01 -17.59
C LEU A 180 10.20 -1.56 -17.74
N ALA A 181 8.88 -1.40 -17.86
CA ALA A 181 8.26 -0.09 -17.71
C ALA A 181 8.50 0.45 -16.28
N ALA A 182 8.95 1.70 -16.16
CA ALA A 182 9.10 2.36 -14.86
C ALA A 182 7.76 2.41 -14.11
N TYR A 183 7.80 2.24 -12.79
CA TYR A 183 6.60 2.38 -11.95
C TYR A 183 6.30 3.86 -11.71
N ASP A 184 5.02 4.22 -11.80
CA ASP A 184 4.57 5.59 -11.57
C ASP A 184 4.30 5.84 -10.08
N ILE A 185 3.87 4.80 -9.34
CA ILE A 185 3.60 4.88 -7.90
C ILE A 185 3.97 3.59 -7.15
N PHE A 186 4.56 3.79 -5.97
CA PHE A 186 4.94 2.78 -4.98
C PHE A 186 4.06 2.94 -3.73
N ILE A 187 3.51 1.83 -3.22
CA ILE A 187 2.64 1.77 -2.04
C ILE A 187 3.21 0.79 -1.02
#